data_AF-A0A2N7B3G5-F1
#
_entry.id   AF-A0A2N7B3G5-F1
#
_cell.length_a   1.000
_cell.length_b   1.000
_cell.length_c   1.000
_cell.angle_alpha   90.00
_cell.angle_beta   90.00
_cell.angle_gamma   90.00
#
_symmetry.space_group_name_H-M   'P 1'
#
loop_
_entity.id
_entity.type
_entity.pdbx_description
1 polymer ?
#
loop_
_entity_poly.entity_id
_entity_poly.type
_entity_poly.pdbx_seq_one_letter_code
_entity_poly.pdbx_strand_id
1 'polypeptide(L)'
;MEVKSDSQKQVGNSFKNIDDLRGATAFLYTKPWNKFNEHTRGMTSGRANDAYIDGVTGNMAALALFAENSNFNELFQTWGSLYVAITQADYIIKDYVPIAIANGVNETQAKACEGEARFMRATAYWYLAMLWHDVPIVDDPRDFALNTLIPPHHFEDVIQYAIHDLSKAADVLPATDVKGRVTKYSAKGMLARVCLTAANYARGNRFHPSISHAIMPEATRP
;
A
#
# COMPACT_ATOMS: atom_id res chain seq x y z
N MET A 1 0.63 42.34 2.92
CA MET A 1 1.03 41.66 1.68
C MET A 1 0.51 40.25 1.76
N GLU A 2 -0.61 39.97 1.11
CA GLU A 2 -1.09 38.59 0.92
C GLU A 2 -0.12 37.90 -0.04
N VAL A 3 0.66 36.96 0.47
CA VAL A 3 1.52 36.11 -0.35
C VAL A 3 0.62 35.02 -0.92
N LYS A 4 0.08 35.23 -2.12
CA LYS A 4 -0.54 34.15 -2.90
C LYS A 4 0.56 33.25 -3.42
N SER A 5 0.52 31.98 -3.00
CA SER A 5 1.38 30.93 -3.54
C SER A 5 0.91 30.59 -4.96
N ASP A 6 1.58 31.14 -5.98
CA ASP A 6 1.34 30.81 -7.39
C ASP A 6 1.82 29.39 -7.77
N SER A 7 2.25 28.58 -6.79
CA SER A 7 2.75 27.21 -6.98
C SER A 7 1.74 26.14 -6.56
N GLN A 8 0.67 26.50 -5.87
CA GLN A 8 -0.44 25.58 -5.63
C GLN A 8 -1.34 25.61 -6.85
N LYS A 9 -1.36 24.52 -7.64
CA LYS A 9 -2.44 24.31 -8.62
C LYS A 9 -3.75 24.55 -7.88
N GLN A 10 -4.54 25.54 -8.30
CA GLN A 10 -5.86 25.73 -7.71
C GLN A 10 -6.62 24.41 -7.86
N VAL A 11 -7.02 23.82 -6.73
CA VAL A 11 -7.64 22.48 -6.68
C VAL A 11 -8.85 22.42 -7.62
N GLY A 12 -9.58 23.53 -7.76
CA GLY A 12 -10.72 23.68 -8.66
C GLY A 12 -10.41 23.71 -10.16
N ASN A 13 -9.13 23.68 -10.58
CA ASN A 13 -8.73 23.72 -12.00
C ASN A 13 -7.84 22.54 -12.43
N SER A 14 -7.72 21.51 -11.59
CA SER A 14 -6.90 20.31 -11.83
C SER A 14 -7.78 19.11 -12.21
N PHE A 15 -7.22 18.13 -12.94
CA PHE A 15 -7.90 16.90 -13.37
C PHE A 15 -9.13 17.16 -14.26
N LYS A 16 -8.90 17.72 -15.45
CA LYS A 16 -9.98 18.06 -16.40
C LYS A 16 -10.24 16.97 -17.43
N ASN A 17 -9.26 16.10 -17.61
CA ASN A 17 -9.32 15.00 -18.57
C ASN A 17 -8.75 13.72 -17.92
N ILE A 18 -8.95 12.60 -18.60
CA ILE A 18 -8.46 11.30 -18.12
C ILE A 18 -6.93 11.24 -18.09
N ASP A 19 -6.24 11.96 -18.98
CA ASP A 19 -4.78 11.94 -19.05
C ASP A 19 -4.14 12.56 -17.80
N ASP A 20 -4.77 13.57 -17.20
CA ASP A 20 -4.35 14.15 -15.92
C ASP A 20 -4.39 13.09 -14.80
N LEU A 21 -5.49 12.32 -14.71
CA LEU A 21 -5.62 11.21 -13.74
C LEU A 21 -4.64 10.08 -14.03
N ARG A 22 -4.44 9.74 -15.31
CA ARG A 22 -3.51 8.69 -15.73
C ARG A 22 -2.06 9.09 -15.47
N GLY A 23 -1.73 10.38 -15.57
CA GLY A 23 -0.45 10.95 -15.16
C GLY A 23 -0.25 10.85 -13.64
N ALA A 24 -1.27 11.15 -12.85
CA ALA A 24 -1.19 11.01 -11.39
C ALA A 24 -0.99 9.55 -10.95
N THR A 25 -1.77 8.62 -11.50
CA THR A 25 -1.59 7.18 -11.20
C THR A 25 -0.27 6.63 -11.72
N ALA A 26 0.28 7.14 -12.82
CA ALA A 26 1.61 6.72 -13.32
C ALA A 26 2.71 6.93 -12.27
N PHE A 27 2.60 7.98 -11.45
CA PHE A 27 3.57 8.25 -10.39
C PHE A 27 3.66 7.09 -9.39
N LEU A 28 2.53 6.44 -9.08
CA LEU A 28 2.48 5.30 -8.16
C LEU A 28 3.31 4.10 -8.62
N TYR A 29 3.65 3.99 -9.91
CA TYR A 29 4.46 2.88 -10.44
C TYR A 29 5.97 3.14 -10.38
N THR A 30 6.40 4.28 -9.88
CA THR A 30 7.79 4.74 -10.00
C THR A 30 8.40 5.05 -8.63
N LYS A 31 8.65 6.33 -8.36
CA LYS A 31 9.46 6.82 -7.26
C LYS A 31 8.99 6.42 -5.86
N PRO A 32 7.69 6.33 -5.54
CA PRO A 32 7.24 6.01 -4.17
C PRO A 32 7.83 4.70 -3.62
N TRP A 33 8.19 3.77 -4.49
CA TRP A 33 8.69 2.44 -4.09
C TRP A 33 10.21 2.33 -4.07
N ASN A 34 10.96 3.36 -4.49
CA ASN A 34 12.39 3.23 -4.74
C ASN A 34 13.17 2.72 -3.52
N LYS A 35 12.95 3.30 -2.34
CA LYS A 35 13.67 2.88 -1.13
C LYS A 35 13.26 1.50 -0.67
N PHE A 36 11.99 1.15 -0.76
CA PHE A 36 11.56 -0.23 -0.53
C PHE A 36 12.22 -1.22 -1.51
N ASN A 37 12.31 -0.89 -2.79
CA ASN A 37 12.90 -1.75 -3.81
C ASN A 37 14.42 -1.93 -3.62
N GLU A 38 15.14 -0.87 -3.24
CA GLU A 38 16.57 -0.92 -2.93
C GLU A 38 16.88 -1.90 -1.78
N HIS A 39 16.01 -1.96 -0.76
CA HIS A 39 16.25 -2.77 0.45
C HIS A 39 15.53 -4.13 0.46
N THR A 40 14.57 -4.36 -0.44
CA THR A 40 13.71 -5.56 -0.48
C THR A 40 14.50 -6.87 -0.46
N ARG A 41 15.61 -6.96 -1.21
CA ARG A 41 16.44 -8.18 -1.24
C ARG A 41 16.95 -8.55 0.15
N GLY A 42 17.37 -7.56 0.93
CA GLY A 42 17.85 -7.75 2.30
C GLY A 42 16.75 -8.10 3.26
N MET A 43 15.65 -7.36 3.19
CA MET A 43 14.54 -7.48 4.13
C MET A 43 13.65 -8.70 3.90
N THR A 44 13.70 -9.30 2.70
CA THR A 44 12.94 -10.50 2.36
C THR A 44 13.88 -11.69 2.18
N SER A 45 14.41 -11.92 0.97
CA SER A 45 15.22 -13.10 0.63
C SER A 45 16.45 -13.29 1.51
N GLY A 46 17.06 -12.20 1.99
CA GLY A 46 18.15 -12.27 2.97
C GLY A 46 17.78 -12.95 4.28
N ARG A 47 16.64 -12.55 4.85
CA ARG A 47 16.09 -13.15 6.08
C ARG A 47 15.57 -14.57 5.86
N ALA A 48 15.13 -14.87 4.65
CA ALA A 48 14.70 -16.20 4.26
C ALA A 48 15.87 -17.16 3.96
N ASN A 49 17.12 -16.66 3.95
CA ASN A 49 18.31 -17.41 3.55
C ASN A 49 18.28 -17.91 2.08
N ASP A 50 17.47 -17.25 1.23
CA ASP A 50 17.36 -17.53 -0.22
C ASP A 50 18.34 -16.69 -1.06
N ALA A 51 18.99 -15.70 -0.44
CA ALA A 51 19.99 -14.85 -1.07
C ALA A 51 21.21 -14.70 -0.17
N TYR A 52 22.41 -14.86 -0.75
CA TYR A 52 23.64 -14.56 -0.01
C TYR A 52 23.68 -13.07 0.33
N ILE A 53 23.73 -12.77 1.62
CA ILE A 53 24.01 -11.45 2.16
C ILE A 53 25.26 -11.59 3.01
N ASP A 54 26.23 -10.72 2.77
CA ASP A 54 27.42 -10.69 3.62
C ASP A 54 27.00 -10.39 5.06
N GLY A 55 27.02 -11.44 5.89
CA GLY A 55 26.68 -11.40 7.30
C GLY A 55 27.81 -10.93 8.21
N VAL A 56 28.93 -10.47 7.65
CA VAL A 56 30.15 -10.15 8.43
C VAL A 56 30.58 -8.70 8.29
N THR A 57 30.52 -8.12 7.09
CA THR A 57 31.17 -6.80 6.82
C THR A 57 30.28 -5.75 6.14
N GLY A 58 29.00 -6.02 5.90
CA GLY A 58 28.08 -5.10 5.23
C GLY A 58 27.00 -4.50 6.13
N ASN A 59 26.44 -3.33 5.75
CA ASN A 59 25.28 -2.73 6.43
C ASN A 59 24.08 -3.70 6.51
N MET A 60 23.92 -4.61 5.54
CA MET A 60 22.82 -5.57 5.55
C MET A 60 23.07 -6.82 6.41
N ALA A 61 24.25 -6.98 7.03
CA ALA A 61 24.57 -8.11 7.91
C ALA A 61 23.58 -8.22 9.07
N ALA A 62 23.16 -7.07 9.62
CA ALA A 62 22.18 -7.02 10.70
C ALA A 62 20.86 -7.70 10.31
N LEU A 63 20.39 -7.55 9.07
CA LEU A 63 19.17 -8.20 8.58
C LEU A 63 19.33 -9.72 8.47
N ALA A 64 20.49 -10.21 8.03
CA ALA A 64 20.75 -11.64 7.90
C ALA A 64 20.90 -12.34 9.26
N LEU A 65 21.41 -11.61 10.26
CA LEU A 65 21.62 -12.10 11.63
C LEU A 65 20.43 -11.84 12.55
N PHE A 66 19.36 -11.19 12.07
CA PHE A 66 18.24 -10.72 12.90
C PHE A 66 18.70 -9.85 14.08
N ALA A 67 19.71 -9.01 13.83
CA ALA A 67 20.37 -8.15 14.81
C ALA A 67 20.10 -6.65 14.55
N GLU A 68 19.16 -6.33 13.67
CA GLU A 68 18.74 -4.95 13.44
C GLU A 68 18.01 -4.35 14.64
N ASN A 69 18.09 -3.02 14.77
CA ASN A 69 17.38 -2.25 15.79
C ASN A 69 16.65 -1.06 15.16
N SER A 70 15.99 -0.25 15.99
CA SER A 70 15.22 0.91 15.54
C SER A 70 16.03 1.96 14.78
N ASN A 71 17.35 1.98 14.93
CA ASN A 71 18.24 2.93 14.24
C ASN A 71 18.73 2.41 12.89
N PHE A 72 18.26 1.24 12.45
CA PHE A 72 18.63 0.69 11.15
C PHE A 72 17.99 1.51 10.02
N ASN A 73 18.82 2.32 9.35
CA ASN A 73 18.36 3.33 8.40
C ASN A 73 17.55 2.74 7.24
N GLU A 74 17.87 1.52 6.80
CA GLU A 74 17.17 0.81 5.73
C GLU A 74 15.74 0.46 6.14
N LEU A 75 15.47 0.14 7.41
CA LEU A 75 14.10 -0.04 7.92
C LEU A 75 13.35 1.29 7.86
N PHE A 76 13.96 2.37 8.35
CA PHE A 76 13.37 3.71 8.34
C PHE A 76 13.03 4.19 6.93
N GLN A 77 13.97 4.05 5.98
CA GLN A 77 13.75 4.44 4.59
C GLN A 77 12.68 3.58 3.90
N THR A 78 12.62 2.29 4.22
CA THR A 78 11.63 1.37 3.67
C THR A 78 10.23 1.71 4.17
N TRP A 79 10.08 1.91 5.48
CA TRP A 79 8.85 2.38 6.10
C TRP A 79 8.36 3.67 5.42
N GLY A 80 9.24 4.68 5.33
CA GLY A 80 8.91 5.96 4.71
C GLY A 80 8.47 5.81 3.25
N SER A 81 9.14 4.96 2.46
CA SER A 81 8.79 4.67 1.06
C SER A 81 7.35 4.16 0.94
N LEU A 82 6.98 3.17 1.76
CA LEU A 82 5.67 2.54 1.71
C LEU A 82 4.56 3.52 2.13
N TYR A 83 4.79 4.34 3.17
CA TYR A 83 3.84 5.38 3.56
C TYR A 83 3.72 6.52 2.56
N VAL A 84 4.79 6.83 1.81
CA VAL A 84 4.69 7.75 0.66
C VAL A 84 3.79 7.15 -0.42
N ALA A 85 3.93 5.86 -0.76
CA ALA A 85 3.06 5.21 -1.74
C ALA A 85 1.58 5.22 -1.29
N ILE A 86 1.32 4.95 0.00
CA ILE A 86 -0.02 5.02 0.60
C ILE A 86 -0.60 6.43 0.48
N THR A 87 0.13 7.44 0.96
CA THR A 87 -0.32 8.84 0.95
C THR A 87 -0.67 9.32 -0.46
N GLN A 88 0.13 8.95 -1.46
CA GLN A 88 -0.12 9.32 -2.86
C GLN A 88 -1.35 8.62 -3.42
N ALA A 89 -1.56 7.35 -3.06
CA ALA A 89 -2.77 6.63 -3.43
C ALA A 89 -4.02 7.25 -2.77
N ASP A 90 -3.92 7.68 -1.51
CA ASP A 90 -5.03 8.34 -0.80
C ASP A 90 -5.46 9.64 -1.47
N TYR A 91 -4.50 10.49 -1.87
CA TYR A 91 -4.82 11.71 -2.62
C TYR A 91 -5.54 11.41 -3.94
N ILE A 92 -5.15 10.34 -4.64
CA ILE A 92 -5.83 9.93 -5.87
C ILE A 92 -7.27 9.49 -5.58
N ILE A 93 -7.46 8.64 -4.57
CA ILE A 93 -8.77 8.07 -4.20
C ILE A 93 -9.72 9.14 -3.67
N LYS A 94 -9.24 9.99 -2.75
CA LYS A 94 -10.07 10.92 -1.98
C LYS A 94 -10.26 12.28 -2.63
N ASP A 95 -9.28 12.74 -3.42
CA ASP A 95 -9.34 14.07 -4.02
C ASP A 95 -9.40 13.99 -5.55
N TYR A 96 -8.40 13.37 -6.18
CA TYR A 96 -8.19 13.57 -7.62
C TYR A 96 -9.30 12.92 -8.45
N VAL A 97 -9.70 11.68 -8.11
CA VAL A 97 -10.79 10.97 -8.79
C VAL A 97 -12.13 11.71 -8.62
N PRO A 98 -12.57 12.10 -7.41
CA PRO A 98 -13.78 12.90 -7.24
C PRO A 98 -13.76 14.24 -8.01
N ILE A 99 -12.64 14.97 -7.98
CA ILE A 99 -12.48 16.23 -8.73
C ILE A 99 -12.61 15.98 -10.24
N ALA A 100 -11.98 14.94 -10.76
CA ALA A 100 -12.05 14.61 -12.18
C ALA A 100 -13.49 14.28 -12.64
N ILE A 101 -14.22 13.50 -11.84
CA ILE A 101 -15.62 13.17 -12.11
C ILE A 101 -16.46 14.46 -12.11
N ALA A 102 -16.26 15.34 -11.13
CA ALA A 102 -16.95 16.63 -11.06
C ALA A 102 -16.65 17.53 -12.27
N ASN A 103 -15.44 17.42 -12.84
CA ASN A 103 -15.02 18.12 -14.06
C ASN A 103 -15.50 17.45 -15.36
N GLY A 104 -16.29 16.37 -15.29
CA GLY A 104 -16.89 15.70 -16.45
C GLY A 104 -16.04 14.58 -17.06
N VAL A 105 -14.98 14.11 -16.38
CA VAL A 105 -14.28 12.89 -16.79
C VAL A 105 -15.21 11.69 -16.65
N ASN A 106 -15.16 10.77 -17.63
CA ASN A 106 -15.98 9.56 -17.59
C ASN A 106 -15.76 8.77 -16.30
N GLU A 107 -16.86 8.49 -15.59
CA GLU A 107 -16.82 7.85 -14.27
C GLU A 107 -16.17 6.47 -14.28
N THR A 108 -16.39 5.67 -15.33
CA THR A 108 -15.79 4.34 -15.44
C THR A 108 -14.27 4.44 -15.59
N GLN A 109 -13.79 5.38 -16.41
CA GLN A 109 -12.34 5.62 -16.58
C GLN A 109 -11.72 6.18 -15.30
N ALA A 110 -12.39 7.10 -14.62
CA ALA A 110 -11.93 7.66 -13.35
C ALA A 110 -11.87 6.59 -12.24
N LYS A 111 -12.88 5.71 -12.15
CA LYS A 111 -12.89 4.58 -11.22
C LYS A 111 -11.80 3.54 -11.53
N ALA A 112 -11.43 3.34 -12.80
CA ALA A 112 -10.27 2.51 -13.12
C ALA A 112 -8.97 3.08 -12.52
N CYS A 113 -8.76 4.40 -12.58
CA CYS A 113 -7.64 5.07 -11.91
C CYS A 113 -7.69 4.94 -10.38
N GLU A 114 -8.89 5.00 -9.78
CA GLU A 114 -9.09 4.69 -8.36
C GLU A 114 -8.67 3.26 -8.03
N GLY A 115 -9.00 2.30 -8.90
CA GLY A 115 -8.60 0.90 -8.76
C GLY A 115 -7.08 0.71 -8.77
N GLU A 116 -6.36 1.43 -9.63
CA GLU A 116 -4.88 1.42 -9.62
C GLU A 116 -4.33 1.94 -8.29
N ALA A 117 -4.89 3.03 -7.77
CA ALA A 117 -4.47 3.59 -6.48
C ALA A 117 -4.75 2.65 -5.31
N ARG A 118 -5.95 2.07 -5.24
CA ARG A 118 -6.32 1.06 -4.22
C ARG A 118 -5.41 -0.16 -4.26
N PHE A 119 -5.10 -0.66 -5.46
CA PHE A 119 -4.15 -1.77 -5.62
C PHE A 119 -2.78 -1.45 -5.01
N MET A 120 -2.25 -0.26 -5.30
CA MET A 120 -0.94 0.18 -4.81
C MET A 120 -0.95 0.38 -3.29
N ARG A 121 -2.00 1.01 -2.75
CA ARG A 121 -2.21 1.22 -1.31
C ARG A 121 -2.26 -0.09 -0.55
N ALA A 122 -3.10 -1.03 -1.01
CA ALA A 122 -3.21 -2.34 -0.39
C ALA A 122 -1.91 -3.15 -0.46
N THR A 123 -1.18 -3.06 -1.58
CA THR A 123 0.11 -3.72 -1.73
C THR A 123 1.14 -3.16 -0.74
N ALA A 124 1.17 -1.84 -0.54
CA ALA A 124 2.04 -1.20 0.44
C ALA A 124 1.71 -1.62 1.87
N TYR A 125 0.42 -1.64 2.22
CA TYR A 125 -0.04 -2.13 3.53
C TYR A 125 0.30 -3.60 3.77
N TRP A 126 0.16 -4.46 2.75
CA TRP A 126 0.56 -5.85 2.87
C TRP A 126 2.07 -5.98 3.17
N TYR A 127 2.92 -5.23 2.47
CA TYR A 127 4.36 -5.23 2.77
C TYR A 127 4.68 -4.69 4.16
N LEU A 128 4.03 -3.61 4.60
CA LEU A 128 4.17 -3.09 5.95
C LEU A 128 3.80 -4.14 7.00
N ALA A 129 2.66 -4.81 6.84
CA ALA A 129 2.20 -5.85 7.73
C ALA A 129 3.14 -7.07 7.76
N MET A 130 3.76 -7.44 6.62
CA MET A 130 4.74 -8.54 6.57
C MET A 130 6.06 -8.23 7.28
N LEU A 131 6.45 -6.96 7.33
CA LEU A 131 7.74 -6.54 7.87
C LEU A 131 7.65 -6.08 9.33
N TRP A 132 6.55 -5.42 9.71
CA TRP A 132 6.35 -4.83 11.05
C TRP A 132 5.17 -5.40 11.83
N HIS A 133 4.35 -6.24 11.21
CA HIS A 133 3.14 -6.81 11.80
C HIS A 133 2.05 -5.75 12.03
N ASP A 134 2.14 -5.01 13.13
CA ASP A 134 1.18 -3.99 13.53
C ASP A 134 1.64 -2.61 13.04
N VAL A 135 0.79 -1.92 12.28
CA VAL A 135 1.14 -0.64 11.66
C VAL A 135 -0.04 0.33 11.68
N PRO A 136 0.20 1.66 11.74
CA PRO A 136 -0.88 2.64 11.62
C PRO A 136 -1.57 2.57 10.26
N ILE A 137 -2.90 2.44 10.27
CA ILE A 137 -3.73 2.68 9.10
C ILE A 137 -4.01 4.17 9.04
N VAL A 138 -3.69 4.78 7.89
CA VAL A 138 -3.87 6.20 7.63
C VAL A 138 -4.86 6.27 6.49
N ASP A 139 -6.10 6.64 6.79
CA ASP A 139 -7.13 6.70 5.77
C ASP A 139 -7.14 8.04 5.05
N ASP A 140 -6.91 9.17 5.74
CA ASP A 140 -6.80 10.50 5.13
C ASP A 140 -5.46 11.18 5.48
N PRO A 141 -4.63 11.53 4.47
CA PRO A 141 -3.38 12.23 4.72
C PRO A 141 -3.57 13.64 5.31
N ARG A 142 -4.74 14.27 5.13
CA ARG A 142 -5.06 15.57 5.72
C ARG A 142 -5.33 15.46 7.21
N ASP A 143 -6.07 14.43 7.62
CA ASP A 143 -6.32 14.15 9.04
C ASP A 143 -5.02 13.80 9.75
N PHE A 144 -4.13 13.05 9.08
CA PHE A 144 -2.79 12.78 9.59
C PHE A 144 -1.94 14.05 9.77
N ALA A 145 -2.06 15.03 8.88
CA ALA A 145 -1.35 16.31 9.02
C ALA A 145 -1.83 17.12 10.25
N LEU A 146 -3.07 16.89 10.69
CA LEU A 146 -3.66 17.52 11.87
C LEU A 146 -3.36 16.75 13.16
N ASN A 147 -3.30 15.42 13.09
CA ASN A 147 -2.91 14.55 14.19
C ASN A 147 -1.98 13.43 13.71
N THR A 148 -0.69 13.60 13.98
CA THR A 148 0.36 12.67 13.54
C THR A 148 0.49 11.44 14.45
N LEU A 149 -0.16 11.43 15.61
CA LEU A 149 -0.10 10.33 16.57
C LEU A 149 -1.26 9.36 16.34
N ILE A 150 -1.05 8.43 15.41
CA ILE A 150 -1.97 7.33 15.14
C ILE A 150 -1.39 6.05 15.77
N PRO A 151 -2.11 5.38 16.69
CA PRO A 151 -1.64 4.12 17.24
C PRO A 151 -1.58 3.03 16.14
N PRO A 152 -0.67 2.07 16.27
CA PRO A 152 -0.61 0.95 15.33
C PRO A 152 -1.92 0.15 15.44
N HIS A 153 -2.40 -0.31 14.29
CA HIS A 153 -3.53 -1.22 14.20
C HIS A 153 -2.99 -2.64 14.16
N HIS A 154 -3.80 -3.57 14.65
CA HIS A 154 -3.40 -4.97 14.64
C HIS A 154 -3.24 -5.48 13.21
N PHE A 155 -2.32 -6.42 13.03
CA PHE A 155 -2.07 -7.09 11.76
C PHE A 155 -3.35 -7.51 11.04
N GLU A 156 -4.34 -8.05 11.75
CA GLU A 156 -5.58 -8.49 11.12
C GLU A 156 -6.35 -7.35 10.47
N ASP A 157 -6.42 -6.20 11.13
CA ASP A 157 -7.12 -5.03 10.64
C ASP A 157 -6.42 -4.48 9.39
N VAL A 158 -5.08 -4.46 9.40
CA VAL A 158 -4.26 -4.02 8.25
C VAL A 158 -4.46 -4.97 7.05
N ILE A 159 -4.49 -6.28 7.29
CA ILE A 159 -4.73 -7.28 6.24
C ILE A 159 -6.17 -7.19 5.71
N GLN A 160 -7.17 -7.01 6.58
CA GLN A 160 -8.56 -6.81 6.16
C GLN A 160 -8.71 -5.54 5.31
N TYR A 161 -8.04 -4.45 5.71
CA TYR A 161 -8.01 -3.21 4.96
C TYR A 161 -7.44 -3.41 3.54
N ALA A 162 -6.32 -4.13 3.43
CA ALA A 162 -5.73 -4.48 2.14
C ALA A 162 -6.65 -5.39 1.28
N ILE A 163 -7.32 -6.37 1.88
CA ILE A 163 -8.30 -7.24 1.19
C ILE A 163 -9.45 -6.42 0.62
N HIS A 164 -10.00 -5.49 1.40
CA HIS A 164 -11.09 -4.62 0.98
C HIS A 164 -10.68 -3.75 -0.21
N ASP A 165 -9.50 -3.13 -0.16
CA ASP A 165 -9.01 -2.32 -1.27
C ASP A 165 -8.74 -3.12 -2.54
N LEU A 166 -8.13 -4.31 -2.41
CA LEU A 166 -7.87 -5.19 -3.56
C LEU A 166 -9.17 -5.72 -4.18
N SER A 167 -10.20 -5.97 -3.36
CA SER A 167 -11.52 -6.37 -3.85
C SER A 167 -12.16 -5.26 -4.68
N LYS A 168 -12.18 -4.03 -4.15
CA LYS A 168 -12.66 -2.85 -4.89
C LYS A 168 -11.85 -2.60 -6.17
N ALA A 169 -10.54 -2.75 -6.11
CA ALA A 169 -9.68 -2.63 -7.29
C ALA A 169 -10.03 -3.67 -8.37
N ALA A 170 -10.27 -4.93 -7.97
CA ALA A 170 -10.62 -6.00 -8.90
C ALA A 170 -11.98 -5.79 -9.61
N ASP A 171 -12.91 -5.06 -8.96
CA ASP A 171 -14.22 -4.75 -9.52
C ASP A 171 -14.16 -3.66 -10.60
N VAL A 172 -13.32 -2.64 -10.40
CA VAL A 172 -13.27 -1.44 -11.26
C VAL A 172 -12.16 -1.46 -12.31
N LEU A 173 -11.09 -2.24 -12.12
CA LEU A 173 -9.99 -2.32 -13.07
C LEU A 173 -10.41 -3.03 -14.37
N PRO A 174 -9.87 -2.60 -15.53
CA PRO A 174 -10.13 -3.27 -16.79
C PRO A 174 -9.43 -4.63 -16.87
N ALA A 175 -9.90 -5.48 -17.78
CA ALA A 175 -9.28 -6.78 -18.06
C ALA A 175 -7.91 -6.65 -18.75
N THR A 176 -7.72 -5.57 -19.52
CA THR A 176 -6.51 -5.27 -20.29
C THR A 176 -6.22 -3.78 -20.22
N ASP A 177 -4.95 -3.41 -20.19
CA ASP A 177 -4.47 -2.02 -20.22
C ASP A 177 -3.07 -1.98 -20.89
N VAL A 178 -2.48 -0.79 -20.98
CA VAL A 178 -1.09 -0.57 -21.38
C VAL A 178 -0.17 -1.46 -20.56
N LYS A 179 0.74 -2.16 -21.24
CA LYS A 179 1.70 -3.07 -20.62
C LYS A 179 2.45 -2.38 -19.47
N GLY A 180 2.46 -3.02 -18.31
CA GLY A 180 3.08 -2.52 -17.08
C GLY A 180 2.08 -1.96 -16.07
N ARG A 181 0.86 -1.60 -16.48
CA ARG A 181 -0.20 -1.20 -15.55
C ARG A 181 -0.96 -2.40 -15.00
N VAL A 182 -1.52 -2.21 -13.82
CA VAL A 182 -2.30 -3.25 -13.14
C VAL A 182 -3.65 -3.41 -13.83
N THR A 183 -4.12 -4.64 -13.87
CA THR A 183 -5.43 -5.01 -14.42
C THR A 183 -6.26 -5.69 -13.34
N LYS A 184 -7.52 -6.02 -13.65
CA LYS A 184 -8.34 -6.79 -12.72
C LYS A 184 -7.72 -8.13 -12.33
N TYR A 185 -6.94 -8.73 -13.22
CA TYR A 185 -6.24 -9.98 -12.95
C TYR A 185 -5.04 -9.77 -12.03
N SER A 186 -4.34 -8.63 -12.15
CA SER A 186 -3.32 -8.22 -11.19
C SER A 186 -3.91 -8.07 -9.79
N ALA A 187 -5.05 -7.38 -9.68
CA ALA A 187 -5.74 -7.20 -8.41
C ALA A 187 -6.22 -8.52 -7.81
N LYS A 188 -6.83 -9.41 -8.60
CA LYS A 188 -7.22 -10.76 -8.15
C LYS A 188 -6.03 -11.61 -7.72
N GLY A 189 -4.91 -11.55 -8.44
CA GLY A 189 -3.69 -12.27 -8.07
C GLY A 189 -3.10 -11.80 -6.74
N MET A 190 -3.05 -10.49 -6.54
CA MET A 190 -2.60 -9.93 -5.26
C MET A 190 -3.61 -10.22 -4.14
N LEU A 191 -4.91 -10.11 -4.39
CA LEU A 191 -5.97 -10.48 -3.43
C LEU A 191 -5.81 -11.92 -2.96
N ALA A 192 -5.60 -12.87 -3.87
CA ALA A 192 -5.38 -14.27 -3.53
C ALA A 192 -4.14 -14.45 -2.63
N ARG A 193 -3.05 -13.72 -2.89
CA ARG A 193 -1.86 -13.72 -2.03
C ARG A 193 -2.18 -13.23 -0.62
N VAL A 194 -2.86 -12.09 -0.49
CA VAL A 194 -3.22 -11.53 0.81
C VAL A 194 -4.17 -12.45 1.58
N CYS A 195 -5.16 -13.04 0.91
CA CYS A 195 -6.05 -14.03 1.53
C CYS A 195 -5.29 -15.28 2.01
N LEU A 196 -4.29 -15.75 1.26
CA LEU A 196 -3.43 -16.86 1.69
C LEU A 196 -2.61 -16.50 2.94
N THR A 197 -2.06 -15.28 2.99
CA THR A 197 -1.40 -14.75 4.18
C THR A 197 -2.35 -14.76 5.39
N ALA A 198 -3.56 -14.22 5.23
CA ALA A 198 -4.57 -14.19 6.28
C ALA A 198 -4.93 -15.61 6.76
N ALA A 199 -5.14 -16.53 5.83
CA ALA A 199 -5.51 -17.91 6.15
C ALA A 199 -4.41 -18.64 6.93
N ASN A 200 -3.14 -18.50 6.52
CA ASN A 200 -2.01 -19.09 7.23
C ASN A 200 -1.86 -18.53 8.65
N TYR A 201 -2.06 -17.23 8.82
CA TYR A 201 -1.97 -16.59 10.13
C TYR A 201 -3.11 -17.05 11.07
N ALA A 202 -4.32 -17.21 10.53
CA ALA A 202 -5.47 -17.79 11.24
C ALA A 202 -5.18 -19.19 11.78
N ARG A 203 -4.65 -20.06 10.91
CA ARG A 203 -4.36 -21.47 11.25
C ARG A 203 -3.32 -21.63 12.36
N GLY A 204 -2.48 -20.63 12.58
CA GLY A 204 -1.49 -20.62 13.65
C GLY A 204 -2.04 -20.32 15.05
N ASN A 205 -3.36 -20.13 15.22
CA ASN A 205 -3.98 -19.55 16.44
C ASN A 205 -3.37 -18.19 16.83
N ARG A 206 -2.82 -17.46 15.87
CA ARG A 206 -2.16 -16.17 16.12
C ARG A 206 -3.08 -14.98 15.93
N PHE A 207 -4.31 -15.20 15.45
CA PHE A 207 -5.32 -14.15 15.46
C PHE A 207 -5.82 -13.86 16.87
N HIS A 208 -6.00 -12.58 17.18
CA HIS A 208 -6.71 -12.21 18.39
C HIS A 208 -8.10 -12.89 18.40
N PRO A 209 -8.56 -13.46 19.55
CA PRO A 209 -9.78 -14.27 19.61
C PRO A 209 -11.05 -13.58 19.09
N SER A 210 -11.09 -12.24 19.06
CA SER A 210 -12.23 -11.47 18.56
C SER A 210 -12.33 -11.38 17.02
N ILE A 211 -11.26 -11.70 16.28
CA ILE A 211 -11.18 -11.49 14.82
C ILE A 211 -11.27 -12.80 14.03
N SER A 212 -11.05 -13.94 14.70
CA SER A 212 -11.08 -15.27 14.09
C SER A 212 -12.43 -15.62 13.45
N HIS A 213 -13.53 -15.07 13.95
CA HIS A 213 -14.89 -15.33 13.44
C HIS A 213 -15.23 -14.62 12.13
N ALA A 214 -14.58 -13.49 11.82
CA ALA A 214 -14.88 -12.70 10.63
C ALA A 214 -14.18 -13.22 9.37
N ILE A 215 -13.03 -13.90 9.53
CA ILE A 215 -12.16 -14.33 8.43
C ILE A 215 -12.39 -15.81 8.06
N MET A 216 -12.86 -16.64 9.00
CA MET A 216 -13.22 -18.04 8.75
C MET A 216 -14.49 -18.43 9.53
N PRO A 217 -15.68 -18.49 8.89
CA PRO A 217 -16.93 -18.81 9.60
C PRO A 217 -16.97 -20.22 10.18
N GLU A 218 -16.10 -21.13 9.77
CA GLU A 218 -16.11 -22.52 10.23
C GLU A 218 -14.77 -23.21 9.91
N ALA A 219 -13.69 -22.79 10.56
CA ALA A 219 -12.52 -23.65 10.68
C ALA A 219 -12.72 -24.51 11.94
N THR A 220 -13.38 -25.65 11.76
CA THR A 220 -13.41 -26.73 12.75
C THR A 220 -11.98 -27.01 13.23
N ARG A 221 -11.73 -26.71 14.51
CA ARG A 221 -10.54 -27.19 15.20
C ARG A 221 -10.58 -28.73 15.17
N PRO A 222 -9.50 -29.42 14.75
CA PRO A 222 -9.32 -30.82 15.14
C PRO A 222 -9.11 -30.94 16.64
#